data_AF-A0A453FIY9-F1
#
_entry.id   AF-A0A453FIY9-F1
#
_cell.length_a   1.000
_cell.length_b   1.000
_cell.length_c   1.000
_cell.angle_alpha   90.00
_cell.angle_beta   90.00
_cell.angle_gamma   90.00
#
_symmetry.space_group_name_H-M   'P 1'
#
loop_
_entity.id
_entity.type
_entity.pdbx_description
1 polymer ?
#
loop_
_entity_poly.entity_id
_entity_poly.type
_entity_poly.pdbx_seq_one_letter_code
_entity_poly.pdbx_strand_id
1 'polypeptide(L)'
;MDANRDSSLATGDELLQAQAELWNHVFAYTKSMSLRCAVELGIPDAVHRRGGSITVLDLVAELSLPPSRTPYLRRLMRLLAHAGFFDAGSAPDTYGLTLLSRLLVSAPGAGQGLSPFALAMLHPIVVSPSMSLAAWFRAADDAARVPFATAHGGREFYAVAKENPEFGAAFNDAMACDGRFVMDLIVRGHGQDLFRGIASLVDVGGGSGAAARAIAAAFPRVKCSVLELPHVVASVPPGDGGVEFVAGDMFERVPKADAVLLKWILHGWGDEECVKILRRCREAVPAGGRVIVMDLVVGSSPADARATETQLLWDVMMMGVVGSPERDEREWRKIFDDAGFSGYKILAILGIRSVIEVYP
;
A
#
# COMPACT_ATOMS: atom_id res chain seq x y z
N MET A 1 -43.84 37.58 1.83
CA MET A 1 -42.40 37.55 2.12
C MET A 1 -42.22 36.62 3.29
N ASP A 2 -41.67 35.42 3.21
CA ASP A 2 -41.05 34.67 2.12
C ASP A 2 -41.34 33.19 2.41
N ALA A 3 -41.99 32.51 1.47
CA ALA A 3 -42.05 31.05 1.44
C ALA A 3 -41.41 30.60 0.13
N ASN A 4 -40.16 31.03 -0.07
CA ASN A 4 -39.29 30.51 -1.11
C ASN A 4 -38.30 29.55 -0.43
N ARG A 5 -38.78 28.34 -0.12
CA ARG A 5 -37.93 27.16 0.04
C ARG A 5 -38.54 26.07 -0.81
N ASP A 6 -38.27 26.22 -2.09
CA ASP A 6 -38.39 25.19 -3.09
C ASP A 6 -37.36 24.09 -2.76
N SER A 7 -37.72 23.18 -1.86
CA SER A 7 -37.08 21.87 -1.79
C SER A 7 -37.83 20.98 -2.77
N SER A 8 -37.34 20.83 -3.99
CA SER A 8 -37.89 19.84 -4.91
C SER A 8 -37.80 18.48 -4.21
N LEU A 9 -38.94 17.92 -3.81
CA LEU A 9 -39.00 16.56 -3.30
C LEU A 9 -38.43 15.65 -4.39
N ALA A 10 -37.37 14.91 -4.08
CA ALA A 10 -36.78 13.96 -5.02
C ALA A 10 -37.87 13.01 -5.54
N THR A 11 -37.82 12.71 -6.83
CA THR A 11 -38.74 11.77 -7.48
C THR A 11 -38.55 10.35 -6.93
N GLY A 12 -39.56 9.50 -7.14
CA GLY A 12 -39.47 8.09 -6.72
C GLY A 12 -38.29 7.36 -7.36
N ASP A 13 -37.98 7.65 -8.63
CA ASP A 13 -36.86 7.05 -9.36
C ASP A 13 -35.50 7.50 -8.81
N GLU A 14 -35.35 8.79 -8.48
CA GLU A 14 -34.14 9.34 -7.84
C GLU A 14 -33.89 8.69 -6.47
N LEU A 15 -34.94 8.45 -5.68
CA LEU A 15 -34.84 7.76 -4.39
C LEU A 15 -34.42 6.29 -4.55
N LEU A 16 -34.93 5.59 -5.56
CA LEU A 16 -34.55 4.20 -5.85
C LEU A 16 -33.09 4.10 -6.31
N GLN A 17 -32.62 5.04 -7.14
CA GLN A 17 -31.22 5.10 -7.53
C GLN A 17 -30.31 5.39 -6.33
N ALA A 18 -30.65 6.39 -5.51
CA ALA A 18 -29.91 6.71 -4.29
C ALA A 18 -29.88 5.54 -3.30
N GLN A 19 -30.98 4.77 -3.18
CA GLN A 19 -31.03 3.57 -2.36
C GLN A 19 -30.05 2.50 -2.87
N ALA A 20 -29.98 2.27 -4.19
CA ALA A 20 -29.04 1.31 -4.76
C ALA A 20 -27.58 1.73 -4.52
N GLU A 21 -27.26 3.02 -4.66
CA GLU A 21 -25.93 3.57 -4.35
C GLU A 21 -25.58 3.41 -2.87
N LEU A 22 -26.50 3.74 -1.97
CA LEU A 22 -26.34 3.50 -0.53
C LEU A 22 -26.05 2.02 -0.22
N TRP A 23 -26.82 1.11 -0.81
CA TRP A 23 -26.63 -0.33 -0.61
C TRP A 23 -25.29 -0.82 -1.15
N ASN A 24 -24.81 -0.27 -2.27
CA ASN A 24 -23.48 -0.57 -2.79
C ASN A 24 -22.37 -0.20 -1.80
N HIS A 25 -22.50 0.91 -1.07
CA HIS A 25 -21.56 1.27 -0.01
C HIS A 25 -21.71 0.37 1.24
N VAL A 26 -22.94 0.07 1.67
CA VAL A 26 -23.20 -0.83 2.82
C VAL A 26 -22.61 -2.23 2.58
N PHE A 27 -22.71 -2.74 1.35
CA PHE A 27 -22.19 -4.07 1.00
C PHE A 27 -20.78 -4.05 0.40
N ALA A 28 -20.10 -2.90 0.37
CA ALA A 28 -18.77 -2.77 -0.23
C ALA A 28 -17.76 -3.76 0.38
N TYR A 29 -17.83 -4.00 1.70
CA TYR A 29 -16.98 -4.98 2.38
C TYR A 29 -17.10 -6.40 1.81
N THR A 30 -18.26 -6.77 1.24
CA THR A 30 -18.48 -8.08 0.62
C THR A 30 -17.60 -8.26 -0.60
N LYS A 31 -17.31 -7.18 -1.37
CA LYS A 31 -16.36 -7.21 -2.48
C LYS A 31 -14.96 -7.51 -1.97
N SER A 32 -14.52 -6.82 -0.91
CA SER A 32 -13.21 -7.03 -0.28
C SER A 32 -13.04 -8.44 0.26
N MET A 33 -14.04 -8.97 0.97
CA MET A 33 -13.98 -10.34 1.51
C MET A 33 -14.06 -11.40 0.41
N SER A 34 -14.76 -11.14 -0.68
CA SER A 34 -14.78 -12.03 -1.85
C SER A 34 -13.42 -12.06 -2.55
N LEU A 35 -12.74 -10.91 -2.65
CA LEU A 35 -11.37 -10.82 -3.15
C LEU A 35 -10.42 -11.62 -2.26
N ARG A 36 -10.46 -11.39 -0.95
CA ARG A 36 -9.65 -12.13 0.02
C ARG A 36 -9.85 -13.64 -0.14
N CYS A 37 -11.11 -14.10 -0.17
CA CYS A 37 -11.44 -15.50 -0.38
C CYS A 37 -10.86 -16.05 -1.69
N ALA A 38 -10.96 -15.31 -2.79
CA ALA A 38 -10.40 -15.75 -4.07
C ALA A 38 -8.87 -15.89 -4.05
N VAL A 39 -8.19 -14.99 -3.35
CA VAL A 39 -6.73 -15.05 -3.17
C VAL A 39 -6.33 -16.21 -2.25
N GLU A 40 -7.00 -16.38 -1.10
CA GLU A 40 -6.76 -17.49 -0.17
C GLU A 40 -6.99 -18.86 -0.83
N LEU A 41 -8.00 -18.97 -1.70
CA LEU A 41 -8.27 -20.17 -2.48
C LEU A 41 -7.29 -20.38 -3.65
N GLY A 42 -6.45 -19.39 -3.99
CA GLY A 42 -5.55 -19.48 -5.14
C GLY A 42 -6.25 -19.44 -6.51
N ILE A 43 -7.43 -18.80 -6.59
CA ILE A 43 -8.20 -18.71 -7.84
C ILE A 43 -7.40 -18.03 -8.98
N PRO A 44 -6.75 -16.86 -8.78
CA PRO A 44 -5.96 -16.22 -9.84
C PRO A 44 -4.89 -17.14 -10.43
N ASP A 45 -4.19 -17.89 -9.56
CA ASP A 45 -3.16 -18.83 -9.98
C ASP A 45 -3.72 -20.04 -10.71
N ALA A 46 -4.85 -20.59 -10.25
CA ALA A 46 -5.54 -21.68 -10.93
C ALA A 46 -5.97 -21.28 -12.36
N VAL A 47 -6.54 -20.09 -12.52
CA VAL A 47 -6.93 -19.57 -13.84
C VAL A 47 -5.66 -19.36 -14.71
N HIS A 48 -4.58 -18.83 -14.14
CA HIS A 48 -3.31 -18.65 -14.83
C HIS A 48 -2.73 -19.97 -15.36
N ARG A 49 -2.67 -21.01 -14.50
CA ARG A 49 -2.16 -22.35 -14.88
C ARG A 49 -2.96 -22.99 -16.02
N ARG A 50 -4.24 -22.64 -16.17
CA ARG A 50 -5.11 -23.11 -17.26
C ARG A 50 -5.06 -22.23 -18.53
N GLY A 51 -4.06 -21.36 -18.65
CA GLY A 51 -3.87 -20.51 -19.83
C GLY A 51 -4.65 -19.19 -19.77
N GLY A 52 -5.15 -18.81 -18.58
CA GLY A 52 -5.80 -17.52 -18.36
C GLY A 52 -7.32 -17.53 -18.50
N SER A 53 -7.95 -18.70 -18.68
CA SER A 53 -9.40 -18.89 -18.69
C SER A 53 -9.76 -20.26 -18.09
N ILE A 54 -10.85 -20.34 -17.31
CA ILE A 54 -11.27 -21.57 -16.65
C ILE A 54 -12.78 -21.61 -16.41
N THR A 55 -13.39 -22.81 -16.46
CA THR A 55 -14.79 -22.98 -16.03
C THR A 55 -14.91 -23.09 -14.51
N VAL A 56 -16.07 -22.80 -13.92
CA VAL A 56 -16.29 -23.01 -12.47
C VAL A 56 -16.09 -24.46 -12.07
N LEU A 57 -16.50 -25.42 -12.92
CA LEU A 57 -16.35 -26.84 -12.63
C LEU A 57 -14.87 -27.25 -12.60
N ASP A 58 -14.10 -26.79 -13.59
CA ASP A 58 -12.66 -27.05 -13.64
C ASP A 58 -11.92 -26.34 -12.50
N LEU A 59 -12.38 -25.14 -12.10
CA LEU A 59 -11.83 -24.42 -10.96
C LEU A 59 -12.05 -25.19 -9.65
N VAL A 60 -13.24 -25.77 -9.45
CA VAL A 60 -13.53 -26.65 -8.29
C VAL A 60 -12.59 -27.86 -8.28
N ALA A 61 -12.35 -28.49 -9.44
CA ALA A 61 -11.46 -29.63 -9.54
C ALA A 61 -9.98 -29.25 -9.31
N GLU A 62 -9.51 -28.18 -9.96
CA GLU A 62 -8.13 -27.66 -9.87
C GLU A 62 -7.78 -27.26 -8.43
N LEU A 63 -8.72 -26.66 -7.71
CA LEU A 63 -8.55 -26.23 -6.32
C LEU A 63 -8.91 -27.31 -5.30
N SER A 64 -9.27 -28.52 -5.75
CA SER A 64 -9.68 -29.64 -4.89
C SER A 64 -10.81 -29.27 -3.92
N LEU A 65 -11.76 -28.43 -4.36
CA LEU A 65 -12.90 -27.99 -3.55
C LEU A 65 -14.02 -29.04 -3.57
N PRO A 66 -14.82 -29.15 -2.50
CA PRO A 66 -15.96 -30.07 -2.50
C PRO A 66 -16.96 -29.72 -3.62
N PRO A 67 -17.43 -30.69 -4.44
CA PRO A 67 -18.36 -30.43 -5.54
C PRO A 67 -19.66 -29.75 -5.13
N SER A 68 -20.09 -29.94 -3.88
CA SER A 68 -21.25 -29.26 -3.27
C SER A 68 -21.08 -27.74 -3.14
N ARG A 69 -19.85 -27.22 -3.26
CA ARG A 69 -19.54 -25.79 -3.21
C ARG A 69 -19.71 -25.07 -4.56
N THR A 70 -19.83 -25.80 -5.67
CA THR A 70 -19.94 -25.25 -7.03
C THR A 70 -20.99 -24.13 -7.16
N PRO A 71 -22.23 -24.25 -6.65
CA PRO A 71 -23.22 -23.17 -6.77
C PRO A 71 -22.84 -21.88 -6.03
N TYR A 72 -22.08 -22.01 -4.93
CA TYR A 72 -21.62 -20.87 -4.14
C TYR A 72 -20.40 -20.21 -4.78
N LEU A 73 -19.45 -21.01 -5.28
CA LEU A 73 -18.30 -20.50 -6.03
C LEU A 73 -18.77 -19.70 -7.27
N ARG A 74 -19.78 -20.19 -7.99
CA ARG A 74 -20.40 -19.46 -9.10
C ARG A 74 -20.90 -18.07 -8.69
N ARG A 75 -21.54 -17.94 -7.51
CA ARG A 75 -22.03 -16.64 -7.00
C ARG A 75 -20.87 -15.69 -6.70
N LEU A 76 -19.82 -16.20 -6.06
CA LEU A 76 -18.61 -15.44 -5.74
C LEU A 76 -17.89 -14.98 -7.02
N MET A 77 -17.69 -15.88 -8.00
CA MET A 77 -17.06 -15.55 -9.27
C MET A 77 -17.87 -14.53 -10.08
N ARG A 78 -19.21 -14.60 -10.05
CA ARG A 78 -20.06 -13.58 -10.68
C ARG A 78 -19.86 -12.20 -10.07
N LEU A 79 -19.77 -12.09 -8.74
CA LEU A 79 -19.49 -10.82 -8.06
C LEU A 79 -18.09 -10.29 -8.43
N LEU A 80 -17.07 -11.15 -8.41
CA LEU A 80 -15.70 -10.76 -8.76
C LEU A 80 -15.54 -10.37 -10.23
N ALA A 81 -16.27 -11.03 -11.12
CA ALA A 81 -16.30 -10.67 -12.53
C ALA A 81 -16.98 -9.30 -12.74
N HIS A 82 -18.12 -9.07 -12.08
CA HIS A 82 -18.78 -7.77 -12.11
C HIS A 82 -17.90 -6.65 -11.50
N ALA A 83 -17.10 -6.97 -10.48
CA ALA A 83 -16.11 -6.05 -9.90
C ALA A 83 -14.84 -5.88 -10.77
N GLY A 84 -14.74 -6.54 -11.92
CA GLY A 84 -13.64 -6.40 -12.88
C GLY A 84 -12.39 -7.23 -12.59
N PHE A 85 -12.42 -8.09 -11.56
CA PHE A 85 -11.30 -9.00 -11.28
C PHE A 85 -11.21 -10.11 -12.33
N PHE A 86 -12.33 -10.60 -12.84
CA PHE A 86 -12.36 -11.63 -13.88
C PHE A 86 -13.23 -11.19 -15.05
N ASP A 87 -12.88 -11.61 -16.25
CA ASP A 87 -13.74 -11.41 -17.41
C ASP A 87 -14.73 -12.57 -17.49
N ALA A 88 -16.00 -12.27 -17.72
CA ALA A 88 -17.00 -13.31 -17.97
C ALA A 88 -16.83 -13.77 -19.42
N GLY A 89 -16.29 -14.98 -19.61
CA GLY A 89 -16.04 -15.53 -20.94
C GLY A 89 -17.31 -15.67 -21.76
N SER A 90 -17.15 -15.87 -23.08
CA SER A 90 -18.27 -16.07 -24.01
C SER A 90 -19.06 -17.35 -23.74
N ALA A 91 -18.46 -18.33 -23.06
CA ALA A 91 -19.11 -19.56 -22.63
C ALA A 91 -19.68 -19.41 -21.21
N PRO A 92 -20.84 -20.03 -20.91
CA PRO A 92 -21.40 -20.04 -19.56
C PRO A 92 -20.40 -20.52 -18.51
N ASP A 93 -20.45 -19.93 -17.31
CA ASP A 93 -19.60 -20.28 -16.16
C ASP A 93 -18.09 -20.28 -16.44
N THR A 94 -17.64 -19.51 -17.43
CA THR A 94 -16.21 -19.39 -17.78
C THR A 94 -15.69 -18.02 -17.35
N TYR A 95 -14.51 -18.01 -16.73
CA TYR A 95 -13.88 -16.80 -16.19
C TYR A 95 -12.43 -16.67 -16.64
N GLY A 96 -12.08 -15.49 -17.16
CA GLY A 96 -10.73 -15.15 -17.61
C GLY A 96 -10.02 -14.15 -16.71
N LEU A 97 -8.69 -14.14 -16.72
CA LEU A 97 -7.91 -13.12 -16.01
C LEU A 97 -8.02 -11.75 -16.69
N THR A 98 -8.30 -10.71 -15.90
CA THR A 98 -8.16 -9.30 -16.30
C THR A 98 -6.78 -8.78 -15.90
N LEU A 99 -6.46 -7.53 -16.26
CA LEU A 99 -5.25 -6.87 -15.75
C LEU A 99 -5.24 -6.81 -14.23
N LEU A 100 -6.40 -6.61 -13.59
CA LEU A 100 -6.53 -6.52 -12.15
C LEU A 100 -6.23 -7.85 -11.45
N SER A 101 -6.78 -8.97 -11.90
CA SER A 101 -6.46 -10.29 -11.31
C SER A 101 -5.07 -10.79 -11.67
N ARG A 102 -4.47 -10.34 -12.78
CA ARG A 102 -3.05 -10.61 -13.08
C ARG A 102 -2.11 -10.06 -12.01
N LEU A 103 -2.47 -8.94 -11.37
CA LEU A 103 -1.72 -8.41 -10.24
C LEU A 103 -1.73 -9.37 -9.04
N LEU A 104 -2.65 -10.33 -8.97
CA LEU A 104 -2.77 -11.29 -7.85
C LEU A 104 -2.09 -12.63 -8.14
N VAL A 105 -1.63 -12.85 -9.37
CA VAL A 105 -0.97 -14.11 -9.75
C VAL A 105 0.41 -14.17 -9.09
N SER A 106 0.66 -15.26 -8.38
CA SER A 106 1.91 -15.55 -7.65
C SER A 106 2.55 -16.87 -8.12
N ALA A 107 2.01 -17.48 -9.18
CA ALA A 107 2.52 -18.72 -9.77
C ALA A 107 3.99 -18.60 -10.23
N PRO A 108 4.78 -19.69 -10.13
CA PRO A 108 6.16 -19.73 -10.64
C PRO A 108 6.26 -19.25 -12.10
N GLY A 109 7.13 -18.28 -12.36
CA GLY A 109 7.33 -17.70 -13.71
C GLY A 109 6.43 -16.50 -14.05
N ALA A 110 5.42 -16.17 -13.25
CA ALA A 110 4.50 -15.04 -13.49
C ALA A 110 4.97 -13.69 -12.90
N GLY A 111 6.17 -13.64 -12.29
CA GLY A 111 6.55 -12.55 -11.39
C GLY A 111 5.91 -12.71 -10.01
N GLN A 112 6.40 -11.98 -9.00
CA GLN A 112 5.77 -11.97 -7.67
C GLN A 112 4.65 -10.94 -7.66
N GLY A 113 3.39 -11.39 -7.68
CA GLY A 113 2.21 -10.52 -7.61
C GLY A 113 2.00 -9.85 -6.25
N LEU A 114 0.92 -9.06 -6.17
CA LEU A 114 0.44 -8.31 -5.01
C LEU A 114 -0.55 -9.09 -4.13
N SER A 115 -0.61 -10.41 -4.28
CA SER A 115 -1.46 -11.26 -3.42
C SER A 115 -1.13 -11.11 -1.93
N PRO A 116 0.15 -11.05 -1.48
CA PRO A 116 0.45 -10.88 -0.05
C PRO A 116 -0.06 -9.54 0.47
N PHE A 117 0.06 -8.47 -0.33
CA PHE A 117 -0.47 -7.16 0.01
C PHE A 117 -1.98 -7.17 0.22
N ALA A 118 -2.73 -7.78 -0.71
CA ALA A 118 -4.18 -7.91 -0.59
C ALA A 118 -4.58 -8.69 0.68
N LEU A 119 -3.89 -9.79 1.00
CA LEU A 119 -4.17 -10.59 2.20
C LEU A 119 -3.84 -9.83 3.50
N ALA A 120 -2.71 -9.13 3.56
CA ALA A 120 -2.31 -8.38 4.75
C ALA A 120 -3.25 -7.21 5.03
N MET A 121 -3.62 -6.43 4.01
CA MET A 121 -4.55 -5.30 4.17
C MET A 121 -5.97 -5.75 4.53
N LEU A 122 -6.35 -6.97 4.15
CA LEU A 122 -7.65 -7.56 4.49
C LEU A 122 -7.58 -8.50 5.70
N HIS A 123 -6.45 -8.52 6.41
CA HIS A 123 -6.25 -9.32 7.60
C HIS A 123 -7.16 -8.81 8.73
N PRO A 124 -7.75 -9.68 9.57
CA PRO A 124 -8.67 -9.25 10.62
C PRO A 124 -8.08 -8.22 11.58
N ILE A 125 -6.77 -8.31 11.87
CA ILE A 125 -6.05 -7.35 12.72
C ILE A 125 -6.08 -5.93 12.13
N VAL A 126 -5.96 -5.80 10.81
CA VAL A 126 -5.96 -4.50 10.12
C VAL A 126 -7.38 -3.96 9.95
N VAL A 127 -8.35 -4.85 9.71
CA VAL A 127 -9.74 -4.44 9.41
C VAL A 127 -10.54 -4.15 10.68
N SER A 128 -10.34 -4.88 11.79
CA SER A 128 -11.16 -4.76 13.00
C SER A 128 -11.24 -3.35 13.63
N PRO A 129 -10.21 -2.49 13.59
CA PRO A 129 -10.30 -1.12 14.10
C PRO A 129 -11.38 -0.29 13.42
N SER A 130 -11.63 -0.53 12.12
CA SER A 130 -12.64 0.19 11.34
C SER A 130 -14.06 0.02 11.91
N MET A 131 -14.32 -1.10 12.59
CA MET A 131 -15.63 -1.39 13.20
C MET A 131 -15.90 -0.55 14.45
N SER A 132 -14.88 0.11 15.00
CA SER A 132 -14.96 0.86 16.27
C SER A 132 -14.80 2.37 16.09
N LEU A 133 -14.72 2.89 14.85
CA LEU A 133 -14.49 4.31 14.57
C LEU A 133 -15.52 5.23 15.25
N ALA A 134 -16.82 4.92 15.15
CA ALA A 134 -17.86 5.74 15.76
C ALA A 134 -17.79 5.77 17.30
N ALA A 135 -17.36 4.68 17.92
CA ALA A 135 -17.17 4.63 19.37
C ALA A 135 -15.92 5.43 19.78
N TRP A 136 -14.82 5.31 19.00
CA TRP A 136 -13.60 6.06 19.20
C TRP A 136 -13.81 7.58 19.08
N PHE A 137 -14.51 8.06 18.04
CA PHE A 137 -14.83 9.49 17.89
C PHE A 137 -15.68 10.07 19.04
N ARG A 138 -16.41 9.24 19.78
CA ARG A 138 -17.25 9.64 20.92
C ARG A 138 -16.56 9.46 22.26
N ALA A 139 -15.39 8.82 22.30
CA ALA A 139 -14.69 8.56 23.54
C ALA A 139 -14.33 9.89 24.20
N ALA A 140 -14.63 10.00 25.50
CA ALA A 140 -14.35 11.21 26.28
C ALA A 140 -12.90 11.25 26.81
N ASP A 141 -12.16 10.17 26.65
CA ASP A 141 -10.79 10.00 27.13
C ASP A 141 -9.83 9.92 25.94
N ASP A 142 -8.78 10.75 25.96
CA ASP A 142 -7.69 10.77 24.99
C ASP A 142 -6.76 9.53 25.11
N ALA A 143 -7.01 8.65 26.09
CA ALA A 143 -6.16 7.50 26.40
C ALA A 143 -5.90 6.55 25.21
N ALA A 144 -6.80 6.46 24.23
CA ALA A 144 -6.57 5.73 22.99
C ALA A 144 -6.40 6.70 21.81
N ARG A 145 -5.15 7.12 21.56
CA ARG A 145 -4.79 8.03 20.46
C ARG A 145 -5.23 7.51 19.08
N VAL A 146 -5.32 6.18 18.91
CA VAL A 146 -5.58 5.52 17.62
C VAL A 146 -6.62 4.39 17.80
N PRO A 147 -7.61 4.22 16.88
CA PRO A 147 -8.61 3.15 16.94
C PRO A 147 -8.03 1.74 17.07
N PHE A 148 -6.86 1.48 16.48
CA PHE A 148 -6.16 0.22 16.55
C PHE A 148 -5.88 -0.24 17.98
N ALA A 149 -5.35 0.65 18.82
CA ALA A 149 -5.03 0.33 20.20
C ALA A 149 -6.27 -0.14 20.96
N THR A 150 -7.42 0.54 20.78
CA THR A 150 -8.71 0.13 21.38
C THR A 150 -9.12 -1.27 20.94
N ALA A 151 -8.98 -1.58 19.64
CA ALA A 151 -9.35 -2.90 19.10
C ALA A 151 -8.42 -4.03 19.56
N HIS A 152 -7.18 -3.72 19.95
CA HIS A 152 -6.13 -4.70 20.22
C HIS A 152 -5.59 -4.68 21.66
N GLY A 153 -6.37 -4.15 22.60
CA GLY A 153 -6.09 -4.20 24.04
C GLY A 153 -5.03 -3.20 24.50
N GLY A 154 -5.02 -2.00 23.92
CA GLY A 154 -4.08 -0.92 24.24
C GLY A 154 -2.71 -1.03 23.57
N ARG A 155 -2.54 -1.97 22.63
CA ARG A 155 -1.27 -2.20 21.93
C ARG A 155 -1.25 -1.53 20.57
N GLU A 156 -0.11 -0.94 20.24
CA GLU A 156 0.16 -0.33 18.94
C GLU A 156 0.42 -1.36 17.84
N PHE A 157 0.25 -0.96 16.58
CA PHE A 157 0.37 -1.81 15.40
C PHE A 157 1.65 -2.65 15.36
N TYR A 158 2.81 -2.00 15.47
CA TYR A 158 4.10 -2.68 15.38
C TYR A 158 4.38 -3.59 16.60
N ALA A 159 3.81 -3.28 17.77
CA ALA A 159 3.89 -4.16 18.93
C ALA A 159 3.10 -5.45 18.68
N VAL A 160 1.88 -5.34 18.15
CA VAL A 160 1.07 -6.50 17.75
C VAL A 160 1.76 -7.33 16.66
N ALA A 161 2.34 -6.70 15.65
CA ALA A 161 3.09 -7.39 14.59
C ALA A 161 4.32 -8.15 15.12
N LYS A 162 5.00 -7.60 16.12
CA LYS A 162 6.14 -8.27 16.79
C LYS A 162 5.69 -9.45 17.65
N GLU A 163 4.57 -9.33 18.36
CA GLU A 163 4.02 -10.36 19.24
C GLU A 163 3.31 -11.49 18.48
N ASN A 164 2.85 -11.23 17.25
CA ASN A 164 2.19 -12.20 16.38
C ASN A 164 3.07 -12.47 15.14
N PRO A 165 3.95 -13.50 15.18
CA PRO A 165 4.88 -13.78 14.09
C PRO A 165 4.21 -14.08 12.75
N GLU A 166 3.02 -14.70 12.74
CA GLU A 166 2.26 -14.98 11.52
C GLU A 166 1.82 -13.68 10.85
N PHE A 167 1.22 -12.77 11.62
CA PHE A 167 0.81 -11.47 11.11
C PHE A 167 2.00 -10.60 10.73
N GLY A 168 3.06 -10.58 11.55
CA GLY A 168 4.29 -9.84 11.25
C GLY A 168 4.94 -10.32 9.95
N ALA A 169 5.01 -11.63 9.72
CA ALA A 169 5.50 -12.20 8.47
C ALA A 169 4.62 -11.80 7.27
N ALA A 170 3.30 -11.92 7.39
CA ALA A 170 2.37 -11.53 6.34
C ALA A 170 2.47 -10.04 5.98
N PHE A 171 2.63 -9.16 6.98
CA PHE A 171 2.84 -7.73 6.77
C PHE A 171 4.18 -7.44 6.08
N ASN A 172 5.26 -8.11 6.50
CA ASN A 172 6.56 -7.97 5.86
C ASN A 172 6.54 -8.42 4.39
N ASP A 173 5.87 -9.55 4.10
CA ASP A 173 5.69 -10.05 2.73
C ASP A 173 4.89 -9.06 1.85
N ALA A 174 3.86 -8.44 2.43
CA ALA A 174 3.07 -7.39 1.78
C ALA A 174 3.91 -6.15 1.43
N MET A 175 4.71 -5.65 2.37
CA MET A 175 5.59 -4.50 2.11
C MET A 175 6.66 -4.83 1.07
N ALA A 176 7.19 -6.06 1.11
CA ALA A 176 8.18 -6.52 0.15
C ALA A 176 7.60 -6.68 -1.26
N CYS A 177 6.38 -7.23 -1.42
CA CYS A 177 5.77 -7.39 -2.74
C CYS A 177 5.38 -6.05 -3.36
N ASP A 178 4.82 -5.13 -2.58
CA ASP A 178 4.55 -3.77 -3.04
C ASP A 178 5.86 -3.05 -3.41
N GLY A 179 6.89 -3.19 -2.57
CA GLY A 179 8.22 -2.66 -2.83
C GLY A 179 8.77 -3.07 -4.19
N ARG A 180 8.77 -4.38 -4.48
CA ARG A 180 9.24 -4.89 -5.78
C ARG A 180 8.41 -4.36 -6.95
N PHE A 181 7.08 -4.34 -6.81
CA PHE A 181 6.18 -3.87 -7.86
C PHE A 181 6.42 -2.40 -8.21
N VAL A 182 6.44 -1.53 -7.21
CA VAL A 182 6.65 -0.09 -7.41
C VAL A 182 8.05 0.19 -7.95
N MET A 183 9.06 -0.50 -7.43
CA MET A 183 10.43 -0.27 -7.85
C MET A 183 10.73 -0.77 -9.26
N ASP A 184 10.12 -1.86 -9.72
CA ASP A 184 10.21 -2.29 -11.12
C ASP A 184 9.67 -1.21 -12.07
N LEU A 185 8.53 -0.59 -11.72
CA LEU A 185 7.95 0.51 -12.51
C LEU A 185 8.85 1.77 -12.50
N ILE A 186 9.37 2.17 -11.33
CA ILE A 186 10.30 3.29 -11.23
C ILE A 186 11.54 3.04 -12.08
N VAL A 187 12.19 1.90 -11.91
CA VAL A 187 13.44 1.57 -12.60
C VAL A 187 13.25 1.62 -14.12
N ARG A 188 12.16 1.04 -14.64
CA ARG A 188 11.89 0.98 -16.09
C ARG A 188 11.47 2.31 -16.68
N GLY A 189 10.66 3.09 -15.97
CA GLY A 189 10.03 4.30 -16.51
C GLY A 189 10.77 5.60 -16.22
N HIS A 190 11.38 5.71 -15.03
CA HIS A 190 11.85 6.99 -14.49
C HIS A 190 13.24 6.93 -13.82
N GLY A 191 13.78 5.73 -13.62
CA GLY A 191 14.99 5.51 -12.84
C GLY A 191 16.22 6.20 -13.41
N GLN A 192 16.34 6.31 -14.74
CA GLN A 192 17.47 7.00 -15.37
C GLN A 192 17.57 8.47 -14.94
N ASP A 193 16.44 9.15 -14.79
CA ASP A 193 16.41 10.55 -14.33
C ASP A 193 16.48 10.62 -12.80
N LEU A 194 15.71 9.77 -12.11
CA LEU A 194 15.62 9.77 -10.65
C LEU A 194 16.92 9.32 -9.94
N PHE A 195 17.76 8.54 -10.62
CA PHE A 195 19.05 8.08 -10.09
C PHE A 195 20.22 8.61 -10.93
N ARG A 196 19.99 9.66 -11.73
CA ARG A 196 21.05 10.33 -12.46
C ARG A 196 22.04 11.01 -11.51
N GLY A 197 23.33 10.77 -11.72
CA GLY A 197 24.40 11.50 -11.03
C GLY A 197 24.66 11.08 -9.58
N ILE A 198 23.91 10.10 -9.05
CA ILE A 198 24.20 9.53 -7.74
C ILE A 198 25.19 8.36 -7.86
N ALA A 199 26.16 8.27 -6.96
CA ALA A 199 27.09 7.15 -6.86
C ALA A 199 26.82 6.28 -5.62
N SER A 200 26.07 6.80 -4.64
CA SER A 200 25.67 6.11 -3.42
C SER A 200 24.25 6.48 -3.00
N LEU A 201 23.51 5.50 -2.48
CA LEU A 201 22.16 5.65 -1.97
C LEU A 201 21.99 4.85 -0.67
N VAL A 202 21.36 5.46 0.34
CA VAL A 202 20.89 4.76 1.54
C VAL A 202 19.37 4.69 1.57
N ASP A 203 18.84 3.47 1.69
CA ASP A 203 17.42 3.16 1.84
C ASP A 203 17.09 3.08 3.34
N VAL A 204 16.46 4.14 3.86
CA VAL A 204 16.16 4.28 5.30
C VAL A 204 14.84 3.61 5.60
N GLY A 205 14.84 2.68 6.56
CA GLY A 205 13.68 1.82 6.82
C GLY A 205 13.42 0.83 5.67
N GLY A 206 14.47 0.43 4.96
CA GLY A 206 14.37 -0.39 3.75
C GLY A 206 13.96 -1.86 3.99
N GLY A 207 13.70 -2.27 5.23
CA GLY A 207 13.34 -3.63 5.61
C GLY A 207 14.37 -4.67 5.14
N SER A 208 13.91 -5.63 4.32
CA SER A 208 14.77 -6.67 3.72
C SER A 208 15.61 -6.18 2.51
N GLY A 209 15.56 -4.88 2.22
CA GLY A 209 16.32 -4.23 1.15
C GLY A 209 15.75 -4.42 -0.25
N ALA A 210 14.46 -4.73 -0.38
CA ALA A 210 13.86 -5.01 -1.69
C ALA A 210 14.02 -3.83 -2.69
N ALA A 211 13.85 -2.59 -2.22
CA ALA A 211 14.01 -1.40 -3.05
C ALA A 211 15.48 -1.13 -3.38
N ALA A 212 16.35 -1.11 -2.38
CA ALA A 212 17.80 -1.00 -2.56
C ALA A 212 18.37 -2.02 -3.56
N ARG A 213 17.92 -3.29 -3.51
CA ARG A 213 18.34 -4.34 -4.45
C ARG A 213 17.87 -4.07 -5.87
N ALA A 214 16.63 -3.65 -6.05
CA ALA A 214 16.10 -3.30 -7.37
C ALA A 214 16.91 -2.16 -8.01
N ILE A 215 17.29 -1.16 -7.21
CA ILE A 215 18.15 -0.05 -7.65
C ILE A 215 19.55 -0.57 -7.98
N ALA A 216 20.19 -1.33 -7.09
CA ALA A 216 21.54 -1.86 -7.31
C ALA A 216 21.62 -2.76 -8.56
N ALA A 217 20.60 -3.59 -8.80
CA ALA A 217 20.53 -4.44 -9.99
C ALA A 217 20.38 -3.64 -11.29
N ALA A 218 19.59 -2.57 -11.27
CA ALA A 218 19.33 -1.73 -12.44
C ALA A 218 20.42 -0.69 -12.71
N PHE A 219 21.09 -0.22 -11.66
CA PHE A 219 22.12 0.80 -11.70
C PHE A 219 23.39 0.32 -10.98
N PRO A 220 24.19 -0.61 -11.57
CA PRO A 220 25.31 -1.25 -10.89
C PRO A 220 26.44 -0.30 -10.42
N ARG A 221 26.41 0.96 -10.86
CA ARG A 221 27.36 2.00 -10.42
C ARG A 221 26.92 2.70 -9.13
N VAL A 222 25.65 2.53 -8.71
CA VAL A 222 25.10 3.11 -7.49
C VAL A 222 25.31 2.11 -6.35
N LYS A 223 26.17 2.48 -5.39
CA LYS A 223 26.35 1.70 -4.16
C LYS A 223 25.13 1.89 -3.27
N CYS A 224 24.38 0.82 -3.03
CA CYS A 224 23.18 0.87 -2.20
C CYS A 224 23.46 0.30 -0.82
N SER A 225 22.97 0.98 0.22
CA SER A 225 22.90 0.46 1.58
C SER A 225 21.48 0.59 2.13
N VAL A 226 21.17 -0.18 3.18
CA VAL A 226 19.90 -0.14 3.91
C VAL A 226 20.20 0.24 5.35
N LEU A 227 19.54 1.28 5.87
CA LEU A 227 19.51 1.58 7.30
C LEU A 227 18.25 0.97 7.90
N GLU A 228 18.42 0.05 8.85
CA GLU A 228 17.30 -0.61 9.52
C GLU A 228 17.60 -0.88 10.99
N LEU A 229 16.55 -1.16 11.76
CA LEU A 229 16.69 -1.51 13.17
C LEU A 229 17.53 -2.78 13.34
N PRO A 230 18.33 -2.91 14.43
CA PRO A 230 19.25 -4.03 14.60
C PRO A 230 18.59 -5.42 14.49
N HIS A 231 17.37 -5.57 15.00
CA HIS A 231 16.65 -6.84 14.97
C HIS A 231 16.16 -7.21 13.55
N VAL A 232 15.86 -6.21 12.70
CA VAL A 232 15.48 -6.42 11.30
C VAL A 232 16.72 -6.84 10.51
N VAL A 233 17.84 -6.10 10.65
CA VAL A 233 19.11 -6.43 10.00
C VAL A 233 19.58 -7.85 10.34
N ALA A 234 19.44 -8.26 11.62
CA ALA A 234 19.81 -9.61 12.06
C ALA A 234 18.97 -10.74 11.41
N SER A 235 17.78 -10.42 10.88
CA SER A 235 16.92 -11.39 10.18
C SER A 235 17.27 -11.58 8.70
N VAL A 236 18.10 -10.69 8.13
CA VAL A 236 18.44 -10.73 6.71
C VAL A 236 19.55 -11.77 6.46
N PRO A 237 19.38 -12.71 5.51
CA PRO A 237 20.41 -13.68 5.19
C PRO A 237 21.71 -13.03 4.69
N PRO A 238 22.90 -13.51 5.11
CA PRO A 238 24.17 -12.99 4.61
C PRO A 238 24.34 -13.20 3.10
N GLY A 239 24.90 -12.19 2.40
CA GLY A 239 25.42 -12.34 1.02
C GLY A 239 24.40 -12.23 -0.11
N ASP A 240 23.23 -11.65 0.10
CA ASP A 240 22.06 -11.83 -0.77
C ASP A 240 21.83 -10.74 -1.86
N GLY A 241 22.85 -10.01 -2.33
CA GLY A 241 22.71 -9.22 -3.56
C GLY A 241 23.31 -7.82 -3.60
N GLY A 242 24.53 -7.63 -3.06
CA GLY A 242 25.32 -6.42 -3.33
C GLY A 242 24.83 -5.14 -2.63
N VAL A 243 23.96 -5.28 -1.63
CA VAL A 243 23.50 -4.19 -0.76
C VAL A 243 24.11 -4.35 0.63
N GLU A 244 24.62 -3.26 1.20
CA GLU A 244 25.15 -3.23 2.56
C GLU A 244 24.03 -2.94 3.57
N PHE A 245 23.93 -3.73 4.65
CA PHE A 245 22.98 -3.47 5.72
C PHE A 245 23.67 -2.80 6.91
N VAL A 246 23.10 -1.68 7.34
CA VAL A 246 23.56 -0.89 8.47
C VAL A 246 22.49 -0.94 9.57
N ALA A 247 22.83 -1.55 10.69
CA ALA A 247 21.99 -1.55 11.88
C ALA A 247 22.05 -0.18 12.58
N GLY A 248 20.91 0.44 12.82
CA GLY A 248 20.85 1.74 13.50
C GLY A 248 19.43 2.29 13.65
N ASP A 249 19.35 3.52 14.15
CA ASP A 249 18.10 4.28 14.29
C ASP A 249 18.16 5.54 13.42
N MET A 250 17.16 5.71 12.55
CA MET A 250 17.03 6.87 11.67
C MET A 250 16.81 8.20 12.42
N PHE A 251 16.30 8.17 13.65
CA PHE A 251 16.18 9.35 14.50
C PHE A 251 17.54 9.81 15.05
N GLU A 252 18.51 8.89 15.16
CA GLU A 252 19.84 9.18 15.67
C GLU A 252 20.81 9.56 14.56
N ARG A 253 20.95 8.71 13.53
CA ARG A 253 21.94 8.92 12.47
C ARG A 253 21.60 8.16 11.20
N VAL A 254 21.62 8.88 10.07
CA VAL A 254 21.56 8.30 8.73
C VAL A 254 22.97 8.23 8.12
N PRO A 255 23.40 7.08 7.55
CA PRO A 255 24.67 6.96 6.84
C PRO A 255 24.80 7.95 5.68
N LYS A 256 26.02 8.47 5.44
CA LYS A 256 26.25 9.41 4.35
C LYS A 256 26.11 8.74 2.98
N ALA A 257 25.41 9.40 2.07
CA ALA A 257 25.20 8.97 0.69
C ALA A 257 24.86 10.17 -0.20
N ASP A 258 24.98 10.03 -1.53
CA ASP A 258 24.57 11.08 -2.47
C ASP A 258 23.04 11.27 -2.48
N ALA A 259 22.31 10.19 -2.20
CA ALA A 259 20.87 10.24 -1.99
C ALA A 259 20.40 9.39 -0.80
N VAL A 260 19.32 9.84 -0.17
CA VAL A 260 18.57 9.07 0.84
C VAL A 260 17.22 8.69 0.23
N LEU A 261 16.81 7.44 0.34
CA LEU A 261 15.47 6.98 -0.02
C LEU A 261 14.64 6.76 1.25
N LEU A 262 13.43 7.34 1.28
CA LEU A 262 12.40 7.14 2.30
C LEU A 262 11.14 6.63 1.60
N LYS A 263 11.03 5.31 1.44
CA LYS A 263 9.84 4.68 0.85
C LYS A 263 8.91 4.22 1.98
N TRP A 264 7.69 4.75 2.04
CA TRP A 264 6.68 4.29 3.02
C TRP A 264 7.17 4.46 4.46
N ILE A 265 7.86 5.57 4.72
CA ILE A 265 8.43 5.88 6.03
C ILE A 265 7.67 7.01 6.67
N LEU A 266 7.68 8.19 6.05
CA LEU A 266 7.20 9.43 6.66
C LEU A 266 5.69 9.42 6.87
N HIS A 267 4.95 8.65 6.08
CA HIS A 267 3.51 8.44 6.31
C HIS A 267 3.18 7.65 7.60
N GLY A 268 4.16 6.98 8.23
CA GLY A 268 3.98 6.29 9.51
C GLY A 268 4.20 7.18 10.74
N TRP A 269 4.50 8.46 10.55
CA TRP A 269 4.93 9.38 11.61
C TRP A 269 4.15 10.69 11.59
N GLY A 270 4.06 11.34 12.75
CA GLY A 270 3.57 12.71 12.87
C GLY A 270 4.59 13.73 12.34
N ASP A 271 4.15 14.97 12.14
CA ASP A 271 4.95 16.01 11.49
C ASP A 271 6.26 16.30 12.23
N GLU A 272 6.24 16.35 13.56
CA GLU A 272 7.45 16.59 14.36
C GLU A 272 8.49 15.49 14.19
N GLU A 273 8.05 14.23 14.15
CA GLU A 273 8.90 13.06 13.89
C GLU A 273 9.44 13.08 12.46
N CYS A 274 8.60 13.41 11.46
CA CYS A 274 9.02 13.59 10.08
C CYS A 274 10.13 14.63 9.96
N VAL A 275 9.98 15.79 10.62
CA VAL A 275 11.01 16.85 10.65
C VAL A 275 12.31 16.35 11.28
N LYS A 276 12.25 15.57 12.37
CA LYS A 276 13.45 14.97 13.01
C LYS A 276 14.17 14.02 12.05
N ILE A 277 13.44 13.12 11.40
CA ILE A 277 13.99 12.16 10.42
C ILE A 277 14.63 12.91 9.24
N LEU A 278 13.90 13.87 8.67
CA LEU A 278 14.34 14.64 7.51
C LEU A 278 15.59 15.48 7.80
N ARG A 279 15.73 16.02 9.02
CA ARG A 279 16.97 16.69 9.46
C ARG A 279 18.17 15.74 9.43
N ARG A 280 18.01 14.49 9.88
CA ARG A 280 19.07 13.47 9.80
C ARG A 280 19.39 13.09 8.36
N CYS A 281 18.38 12.99 7.51
CA CYS A 281 18.56 12.74 6.08
C CYS A 281 19.30 13.89 5.39
N ARG A 282 18.98 15.14 5.75
CA ARG A 282 19.66 16.34 5.25
C ARG A 282 21.15 16.37 5.62
N GLU A 283 21.48 16.00 6.85
CA GLU A 283 22.88 15.89 7.31
C GLU A 283 23.67 14.76 6.61
N ALA A 284 22.97 13.75 6.10
CA ALA A 284 23.56 12.60 5.43
C ALA A 284 23.93 12.86 3.96
N VAL A 285 23.26 13.82 3.30
CA VAL A 285 23.50 14.14 1.89
C VAL A 285 24.48 15.32 1.72
N PRO A 286 25.37 15.29 0.72
CA PRO A 286 26.25 16.42 0.41
C PRO A 286 25.50 17.56 -0.25
N ALA A 287 26.17 18.71 -0.44
CA ALA A 287 25.67 19.77 -1.31
C ALA A 287 25.51 19.22 -2.75
N GLY A 288 24.30 19.33 -3.31
CA GLY A 288 23.93 18.73 -4.59
C GLY A 288 23.38 17.30 -4.50
N GLY A 289 23.38 16.69 -3.31
CA GLY A 289 22.62 15.47 -3.02
C GLY A 289 21.12 15.75 -2.86
N ARG A 290 20.33 14.69 -2.64
CA ARG A 290 18.87 14.81 -2.47
C ARG A 290 18.27 13.72 -1.58
N VAL A 291 17.16 14.03 -0.94
CA VAL A 291 16.30 13.04 -0.29
C VAL A 291 15.16 12.70 -1.27
N ILE A 292 14.89 11.42 -1.47
CA ILE A 292 13.83 10.90 -2.32
C ILE A 292 12.78 10.29 -1.40
N VAL A 293 11.62 10.92 -1.31
CA VAL A 293 10.47 10.40 -0.57
C VAL A 293 9.52 9.72 -1.55
N MET A 294 9.07 8.51 -1.22
CA MET A 294 8.04 7.79 -1.97
C MET A 294 6.86 7.51 -1.04
N ASP A 295 5.92 8.46 -1.00
CA ASP A 295 4.71 8.43 -0.18
C ASP A 295 3.52 9.01 -0.96
N LEU A 296 2.34 8.99 -0.36
CA LEU A 296 1.16 9.65 -0.92
C LEU A 296 1.30 11.17 -0.86
N VAL A 297 0.81 11.83 -1.91
CA VAL A 297 0.51 13.26 -1.88
C VAL A 297 -0.96 13.38 -2.22
N VAL A 298 -1.80 13.68 -1.23
CA VAL A 298 -3.25 13.73 -1.40
C VAL A 298 -3.61 14.77 -2.46
N GLY A 299 -4.38 14.36 -3.46
CA GLY A 299 -4.82 15.25 -4.55
C GLY A 299 -3.75 15.51 -5.64
N SER A 300 -2.57 14.90 -5.55
CA SER A 300 -1.52 15.02 -6.59
C SER A 300 -1.84 14.31 -7.91
N SER A 301 -2.90 13.49 -7.94
CA SER A 301 -3.40 12.79 -9.12
C SER A 301 -4.69 13.44 -9.65
N PRO A 302 -4.63 14.66 -10.24
CA PRO A 302 -5.79 15.52 -10.47
C PRO A 302 -6.79 15.03 -11.53
N ALA A 303 -6.55 13.89 -12.20
CA ALA A 303 -7.35 13.42 -13.33
C ALA A 303 -7.96 12.02 -13.18
N ASP A 304 -7.73 11.31 -12.07
CA ASP A 304 -8.26 9.97 -11.86
C ASP A 304 -9.05 9.88 -10.54
N ALA A 305 -10.39 9.89 -10.66
CA ALA A 305 -11.30 9.79 -9.53
C ALA A 305 -11.08 8.52 -8.69
N ARG A 306 -10.66 7.40 -9.31
CA ARG A 306 -10.39 6.15 -8.58
C ARG A 306 -9.08 6.24 -7.79
N ALA A 307 -8.07 6.89 -8.36
CA ALA A 307 -6.82 7.13 -7.66
C ALA A 307 -7.08 7.99 -6.41
N THR A 308 -7.83 9.10 -6.55
CA THR A 308 -8.23 9.95 -5.43
C THR A 308 -9.02 9.18 -4.37
N GLU A 309 -10.03 8.39 -4.77
CA GLU A 309 -10.78 7.54 -3.84
C GLU A 309 -9.84 6.58 -3.08
N THR A 310 -8.88 5.98 -3.77
CA THR A 310 -7.90 5.06 -3.15
C THR A 310 -6.99 5.79 -2.15
N GLN A 311 -6.55 7.02 -2.45
CA GLN A 311 -5.77 7.83 -1.52
C GLN A 311 -6.56 8.13 -0.24
N LEU A 312 -7.85 8.48 -0.37
CA LEU A 312 -8.72 8.78 0.77
C LEU A 312 -9.05 7.53 1.60
N LEU A 313 -9.29 6.39 0.94
CA LEU A 313 -9.46 5.10 1.63
C LEU A 313 -8.20 4.73 2.43
N TRP A 314 -7.03 4.99 1.86
CA TRP A 314 -5.75 4.76 2.51
C TRP A 314 -5.55 5.66 3.72
N ASP A 315 -5.83 6.96 3.60
CA ASP A 315 -5.72 7.93 4.69
C ASP A 315 -6.60 7.57 5.90
N VAL A 316 -7.88 7.25 5.66
CA VAL A 316 -8.80 6.81 6.73
C VAL A 316 -8.32 5.51 7.38
N MET A 317 -7.73 4.59 6.61
CA MET A 317 -7.13 3.37 7.14
C MET A 317 -5.91 3.69 8.01
N MET A 318 -5.01 4.57 7.58
CA MET A 318 -3.84 4.99 8.35
C MET A 318 -4.21 5.70 9.65
N MET A 319 -5.20 6.60 9.62
CA MET A 319 -5.79 7.21 10.82
C MET A 319 -6.26 6.14 11.81
N GLY A 320 -6.89 5.07 11.30
CA GLY A 320 -7.39 3.97 12.11
C GLY A 320 -6.32 3.03 12.67
N VAL A 321 -5.21 2.83 11.93
CA VAL A 321 -4.21 1.81 12.22
C VAL A 321 -3.00 2.35 12.99
N VAL A 322 -2.46 3.50 12.58
CA VAL A 322 -1.26 4.12 13.16
C VAL A 322 -1.46 5.57 13.60
N GLY A 323 -2.57 6.20 13.23
CA GLY A 323 -2.91 7.57 13.65
C GLY A 323 -2.11 8.68 12.97
N SER A 324 -1.37 8.35 11.92
CA SER A 324 -0.63 9.32 11.09
C SER A 324 -1.46 9.73 9.87
N PRO A 325 -1.35 11.00 9.42
CA PRO A 325 -2.07 11.48 8.25
C PRO A 325 -1.31 11.17 6.95
N GLU A 326 -2.05 10.92 5.88
CA GLU A 326 -1.53 11.12 4.54
C GLU A 326 -1.62 12.59 4.15
N ARG A 327 -0.54 13.13 3.60
CA ARG A 327 -0.35 14.59 3.50
C ARG A 327 -0.63 15.12 2.12
N ASP A 328 -1.20 16.32 2.04
CA ASP A 328 -1.26 17.11 0.82
C ASP A 328 0.08 17.81 0.53
N GLU A 329 0.20 18.47 -0.63
CA GLU A 329 1.44 19.18 -1.00
C GLU A 329 1.80 20.31 -0.02
N ARG A 330 0.81 21.00 0.57
CA ARG A 330 1.07 22.13 1.48
C ARG A 330 1.64 21.63 2.79
N GLU A 331 1.12 20.52 3.30
CA GLU A 331 1.61 19.84 4.51
C GLU A 331 3.03 19.29 4.29
N TRP A 332 3.27 18.62 3.15
CA TRP A 332 4.62 18.17 2.77
C TRP A 332 5.63 19.33 2.70
N ARG A 333 5.26 20.42 2.02
CA ARG A 333 6.09 21.63 1.92
C ARG A 333 6.48 22.15 3.29
N LYS A 334 5.51 22.29 4.20
CA LYS A 334 5.75 22.78 5.55
C LYS A 334 6.80 21.93 6.28
N ILE A 335 6.69 20.60 6.19
CA ILE A 335 7.63 19.68 6.83
C ILE A 335 9.04 19.80 6.23
N PHE A 336 9.16 19.96 4.92
CA PHE A 336 10.45 20.17 4.26
C PHE A 336 11.09 21.50 4.67
N ASP A 337 10.30 22.57 4.73
CA ASP A 337 10.74 23.90 5.16
C ASP A 337 11.22 23.86 6.64
N ASP A 338 10.44 23.23 7.53
CA ASP A 338 10.79 23.08 8.96
C ASP A 338 12.03 22.20 9.19
N ALA A 339 12.29 21.25 8.27
CA ALA A 339 13.51 20.44 8.26
C ALA A 339 14.72 21.15 7.65
N GLY A 340 14.52 22.35 7.09
CA GLY A 340 15.57 23.24 6.58
C GLY A 340 16.01 22.95 5.14
N PHE A 341 15.18 22.28 4.34
CA PHE A 341 15.44 22.08 2.92
C PHE A 341 15.17 23.37 2.12
N SER A 342 15.84 23.52 0.99
CA SER A 342 15.77 24.74 0.16
C SER A 342 14.78 24.64 -1.00
N GLY A 343 14.32 23.43 -1.33
CA GLY A 343 13.31 23.20 -2.34
C GLY A 343 12.92 21.73 -2.48
N TYR A 344 11.85 21.49 -3.24
CA TYR A 344 11.38 20.14 -3.55
C TYR A 344 10.71 20.09 -4.93
N LYS A 345 10.55 18.88 -5.45
CA LYS A 345 9.85 18.58 -6.70
C LYS A 345 9.00 17.32 -6.53
N ILE A 346 7.69 17.44 -6.79
CA ILE A 346 6.76 16.30 -6.75
C ILE A 346 6.57 15.76 -8.16
N LEU A 347 6.66 14.43 -8.29
CA LEU A 347 6.40 13.67 -9.48
C LEU A 347 5.24 12.71 -9.20
N ALA A 348 4.05 13.01 -9.75
CA ALA A 348 2.88 12.15 -9.67
C ALA A 348 2.94 11.04 -10.74
N ILE A 349 3.95 10.16 -10.62
CA ILE A 349 4.32 9.15 -11.63
C ILE A 349 4.07 7.70 -11.18
N LEU A 350 3.50 7.48 -10.00
CA LEU A 350 3.33 6.16 -9.39
C LEU A 350 1.89 5.85 -8.96
N GLY A 351 0.93 6.14 -9.84
CA GLY A 351 -0.49 5.88 -9.59
C GLY A 351 -1.01 6.70 -8.41
N ILE A 352 -1.25 6.04 -7.28
CA ILE A 352 -1.67 6.73 -6.05
C ILE A 352 -0.50 7.39 -5.32
N ARG A 353 0.75 6.95 -5.56
CA ARG A 353 1.95 7.46 -4.88
C ARG A 353 2.58 8.58 -5.68
N SER A 354 3.32 9.42 -4.98
CA SER A 354 4.23 10.40 -5.58
C SER A 354 5.67 10.04 -5.28
N VAL A 355 6.57 10.50 -6.14
CA VAL A 355 8.00 10.61 -5.82
C VAL A 355 8.29 12.08 -5.54
N ILE A 356 8.85 12.38 -4.38
CA ILE A 356 9.23 13.73 -4.00
C ILE A 356 10.75 13.79 -3.91
N GLU A 357 11.38 14.61 -4.74
CA GLU A 357 12.78 14.97 -4.59
C GLU A 357 12.88 16.19 -3.68
N VAL A 358 13.68 16.14 -2.62
CA VAL A 358 13.87 17.21 -1.64
C VAL A 358 15.35 17.59 -1.58
N TYR A 359 15.66 18.88 -1.67
CA TYR A 359 17.02 19.39 -1.88
C TYR A 359 17.51 20.21 -0.66
N PRO A 360 18.72 19.93 -0.12
CA PRO A 360 19.19 20.41 1.19
C PRO A 360 19.45 21.92 1.31
#